data_AF-A0A2G2IB33-F1
#
_entry.id   AF-A0A2G2IB33-F1
#
_cell.length_a   1.000
_cell.length_b   1.000
_cell.length_c   1.000
_cell.angle_alpha   90.00
_cell.angle_beta   90.00
_cell.angle_gamma   90.00
#
_symmetry.space_group_name_H-M   'P 1'
#
loop_
_entity.id
_entity.type
_entity.pdbx_description
1 polymer ?
#
loop_
_entity_poly.entity_id
_entity_poly.type
_entity_poly.pdbx_seq_one_letter_code
_entity_poly.pdbx_strand_id
1 'polypeptide(L)' 'MIAIDTNVLLRYLIKDDQVQAEKSQKLINGSQKVLITDVVITETIWV' A
#
# COMPACT_ATOMS: atom_id res chain seq x y z
N MET A 1 12.27 -7.27 4.35
CA MET A 1 11.87 -6.09 3.56
C MET A 1 10.89 -6.58 2.52
N ILE A 2 9.71 -5.97 2.42
CA ILE A 2 8.65 -6.39 1.50
C ILE A 2 8.40 -5.26 0.51
N ALA A 3 8.36 -5.57 -0.79
CA ALA A 3 7.88 -4.62 -1.79
C ALA A 3 6.35 -4.69 -1.83
N ILE A 4 5.69 -3.56 -2.00
CA ILE A 4 4.24 -3.50 -2.13
C ILE A 4 3.83 -3.02 -3.51
N ASP A 5 2.68 -3.50 -3.96
CA ASP A 5 2.05 -3.10 -5.22
C ASP A 5 1.18 -1.86 -5.04
N THR A 6 0.87 -1.18 -6.15
CA THR A 6 -0.04 -0.03 -6.21
C THR A 6 -1.38 -0.33 -5.55
N ASN A 7 -1.93 -1.54 -5.72
CA ASN A 7 -3.20 -1.89 -5.09
C ASN A 7 -3.13 -1.87 -3.56
N VAL A 8 -2.04 -2.37 -2.96
CA VAL A 8 -1.87 -2.38 -1.49
C VAL A 8 -1.73 -0.95 -0.98
N LEU A 9 -1.01 -0.09 -1.70
CA LEU A 9 -0.87 1.32 -1.36
C LEU A 9 -2.21 2.06 -1.48
N LEU A 10 -2.98 1.82 -2.54
CA LEU A 10 -4.31 2.42 -2.72
C LEU A 10 -5.25 2.04 -1.57
N ARG A 11 -5.38 0.75 -1.22
CA ARG A 11 -6.23 0.29 -0.12
C ARG A 11 -5.88 0.94 1.22
N TYR A 12 -4.61 1.26 1.45
CA TYR A 12 -4.17 2.01 2.62
C TYR A 12 -4.60 3.49 2.58
N LEU A 13 -4.44 4.15 1.43
CA LEU A 13 -4.70 5.58 1.25
C LEU A 13 -6.20 5.91 1.22
N ILE A 14 -6.97 5.20 0.40
CA ILE A 14 -8.37 5.56 0.10
C ILE A 14 -9.38 4.84 0.99
N LYS A 15 -9.00 3.71 1.60
CA LYS A 15 -9.82 2.93 2.54
C LYS A 15 -11.20 2.53 1.98
N ASP A 16 -11.28 2.23 0.69
CA ASP A 16 -12.52 1.93 -0.03
C ASP A 16 -13.09 0.53 0.27
N ASP A 17 -12.23 -0.45 0.57
CA ASP A 17 -12.60 -1.76 1.10
C ASP A 17 -12.08 -1.88 2.53
N GLN A 18 -12.98 -1.96 3.50
CA GLN A 18 -12.63 -1.96 4.92
C GLN A 18 -11.71 -3.12 5.32
N VAL A 19 -11.96 -4.33 4.83
CA VAL A 19 -11.16 -5.51 5.18
C VAL A 19 -9.76 -5.40 4.58
N GLN A 20 -9.67 -4.94 3.33
CA GLN A 20 -8.38 -4.75 2.68
C GLN A 20 -7.61 -3.57 3.24
N ALA A 21 -8.29 -2.48 3.60
CA ALA A 21 -7.68 -1.31 4.22
C ALA A 21 -7.04 -1.67 5.57
N GLU A 22 -7.72 -2.47 6.40
CA GLU A 22 -7.17 -2.96 7.67
C GLU A 22 -5.93 -3.83 7.46
N LYS A 23 -5.96 -4.74 6.47
CA LYS A 23 -4.79 -5.57 6.13
C LYS A 23 -3.61 -4.70 5.67
N SER A 24 -3.89 -3.71 4.82
CA SER A 24 -2.89 -2.78 4.28
C SER A 24 -2.27 -1.94 5.39
N GLN A 25 -3.07 -1.47 6.35
CA GLN A 25 -2.59 -0.74 7.52
C GLN A 25 -1.68 -1.59 8.41
N LYS A 26 -2.06 -2.85 8.69
CA LYS A 26 -1.22 -3.76 9.48
C LYS A 26 0.10 -4.07 8.78
N LEU A 27 0.08 -4.20 7.46
CA LEU A 27 1.27 -4.46 6.65
C LEU A 27 2.21 -3.24 6.62
N ILE A 28 1.68 -2.05 6.34
CA ILE A 28 2.48 -0.83 6.17
C ILE A 28 3.00 -0.28 7.51
N ASN A 29 2.19 -0.33 8.56
CA ASN A 29 2.57 0.15 9.89
C ASN A 29 3.22 -0.94 10.76
N GLY A 30 3.48 -2.13 10.20
CA GLY A 30 4.09 -3.25 10.91
C GLY A 30 5.60 -3.09 11.13
N SER A 31 6.23 -4.10 11.74
CA SER A 31 7.66 -4.07 12.08
C SER A 31 8.59 -4.32 10.89
N GLN A 32 8.07 -4.73 9.73
CA GLN A 32 8.88 -5.01 8.54
C GLN A 32 9.04 -3.74 7.69
N LYS A 33 10.26 -3.50 7.20
CA LYS A 33 10.52 -2.43 6.22
C LYS A 33 9.72 -2.69 4.93
N VAL A 34 8.96 -1.68 4.53
CA VAL A 34 8.20 -1.66 3.27
C VAL A 34 8.98 -0.88 2.23
N LEU A 35 9.15 -1.47 1.05
CA LEU A 35 9.71 -0.85 -0.13
C LEU A 35 8.57 -0.39 -1.04
N ILE A 36 8.56 0.90 -1.34
CA ILE A 36 7.72 1.52 -2.37
C ILE A 36 8.67 1.97 -3.47
N THR A 37 8.45 1.50 -4.70
CA THR A 37 9.27 1.87 -5.86
C THR A 37 8.70 3.10 -6.55
N ASP A 38 9.51 3.79 -7.34
CA ASP A 38 9.08 4.98 -8.09
C ASP A 38 7.93 4.67 -9.06
N VAL A 39 7.90 3.46 -9.63
CA VAL A 39 6.82 2.99 -10.50
C VAL A 39 5.49 2.91 -9.72
N VAL A 40 5.50 2.34 -8.51
CA VAL A 40 4.30 2.22 -7.66
C VAL A 40 3.78 3.60 -7.26
N ILE A 41 4.67 4.56 -6.98
CA ILE A 41 4.27 5.96 -6.74
C ILE A 41 3.63 6.56 -7.99
N THR A 42 4.24 6.35 -9.16
CA THR A 42 3.77 6.88 -10.45
C THR A 42 2.38 6.34 -10.78
N GLU A 43 2.16 5.04 -10.63
CA GLU A 43 0.85 4.40 -10.84
C GLU A 43 -0.19 4.90 -9.84
N THR A 44 0.18 5.11 -8.58
CA THR A 44 -0.72 5.64 -7.54
C THR A 44 -1.21 7.06 -7.84
N ILE A 45 -0.42 7.87 -8.55
CA ILE A 45 -0.83 9.21 -8.98
C ILE A 45 -1.74 9.16 -10.23
N TRP A 46 -1.53 8.16 -11.09
CA TRP A 46 -2.29 8.00 -12.34
C TRP A 46 -3.70 7.43 -12.13
N VAL A 47 -3.85 6.52 -11.17
CA VAL A 47 -5.10 5.80 -10.85
C VAL A 47 -5.99 6.61 -9.90
#